data_AF-A0A4Q6AYJ3-F1
#
_entry.id   AF-A0A4Q6AYJ3-F1
#
_cell.length_a   1.000
_cell.length_b   1.000
_cell.length_c   1.000
_cell.angle_alpha   90.00
_cell.angle_beta   90.00
_cell.angle_gamma   90.00
#
_symmetry.space_group_name_H-M   'P 1'
#
loop_
_entity.id
_entity.type
_entity.pdbx_description
1 polymer ?
#
loop_
_entity_poly.entity_id
_entity_poly.type
_entity_poly.pdbx_seq_one_letter_code
_entity_poly.pdbx_strand_id
1 'polypeptide(L)'
;MNSCVKISCLGVESLMEVLKEINHRRNILEQKLYDSNRNEELLYLMRVQKSLVYFVTALRSNELLLMKMERTNFLNCDEDEREFLSDLIVEYSQALEMAEKYTNILSSSLDAFASIINNNMNLVMKRLTSITILISLPTLIASFFGMNVKVPFENDIRGFYFAIVLSIMIAVLMVFYFNKKRWF
;
A
#
# COMPACT_ATOMS: atom_id res chain seq x y z
N MET A 1 -7.37 48.92 2.82
CA MET A 1 -6.83 47.62 2.37
C MET A 1 -5.45 47.38 2.96
N ASN A 2 -5.44 46.92 4.21
CA ASN A 2 -4.25 46.55 4.96
C ASN A 2 -3.39 45.51 4.21
N SER A 3 -2.07 45.75 4.08
CA SER A 3 -1.12 44.84 3.39
C SER A 3 -1.16 43.39 3.87
N CYS A 4 -1.60 43.15 5.12
CA CYS A 4 -1.72 41.83 5.72
C CYS A 4 -2.76 40.95 5.00
N VAL A 5 -3.90 41.54 4.62
CA VAL A 5 -5.02 40.83 3.98
C VAL A 5 -4.67 40.39 2.55
N LYS A 6 -3.93 41.24 1.83
CA LYS A 6 -3.46 40.96 0.46
C LYS A 6 -2.39 39.86 0.42
N ILE A 7 -1.53 39.79 1.44
CA ILE A 7 -0.52 38.72 1.60
C ILE A 7 -1.20 37.37 1.86
N SER A 8 -2.27 37.34 2.66
CA SER A 8 -2.99 36.11 2.96
C SER A 8 -3.69 35.52 1.73
N CYS A 9 -4.21 36.36 0.82
CA CYS A 9 -4.86 35.93 -0.43
C CYS A 9 -3.85 35.32 -1.43
N LEU A 10 -2.69 35.96 -1.63
CA LEU A 10 -1.59 35.41 -2.44
C LEU A 10 -1.09 34.05 -1.90
N GLY A 11 -1.20 33.85 -0.58
CA GLY A 11 -0.90 32.57 0.05
C GLY A 11 -1.84 31.45 -0.35
N VAL A 12 -3.14 31.74 -0.52
CA VAL A 12 -4.18 30.72 -0.83
C VAL A 12 -4.10 30.22 -2.26
N GLU A 13 -3.96 31.11 -3.24
CA GLU A 13 -3.82 30.72 -4.65
C GLU A 13 -2.57 29.85 -4.85
N SER A 14 -1.45 30.24 -4.23
CA SER A 14 -0.21 29.46 -4.19
C SER A 14 -0.42 28.09 -3.53
N LEU A 15 -1.17 28.02 -2.43
CA LEU A 15 -1.50 26.76 -1.77
C LEU A 15 -2.33 25.82 -2.66
N MET A 16 -3.31 26.37 -3.38
CA MET A 16 -4.18 25.61 -4.28
C MET A 16 -3.39 25.03 -5.46
N GLU A 17 -2.44 25.79 -6.03
CA GLU A 17 -1.54 25.29 -7.08
C GLU A 17 -0.63 24.17 -6.57
N VAL A 18 -0.03 24.35 -5.38
CA VAL A 18 0.81 23.32 -4.75
C VAL A 18 0.00 22.04 -4.49
N LEU A 19 -1.25 22.15 -4.04
CA LEU A 19 -2.10 21.00 -3.81
C LEU A 19 -2.41 20.23 -5.10
N LYS A 20 -2.69 20.95 -6.20
CA LYS A 20 -2.92 20.34 -7.52
C LYS A 20 -1.67 19.61 -8.02
N GLU A 21 -0.50 20.22 -7.87
CA GLU A 21 0.77 19.62 -8.27
C GLU A 21 1.08 18.35 -7.44
N ILE A 22 0.84 18.39 -6.13
CA ILE A 22 1.00 17.21 -5.26
C ILE A 22 0.07 16.08 -5.71
N ASN A 23 -1.19 16.38 -6.01
CA ASN A 23 -2.15 15.38 -6.48
C ASN A 23 -1.75 14.78 -7.85
N HIS A 24 -1.25 15.62 -8.77
CA HIS A 24 -0.77 15.16 -10.07
C HIS A 24 0.42 14.20 -9.93
N ARG A 25 1.42 14.57 -9.12
CA ARG A 25 2.57 13.70 -8.82
C ARG A 25 2.15 12.39 -8.19
N ARG A 26 1.21 12.45 -7.24
CA ARG A 26 0.64 11.27 -6.57
C ARG A 26 0.03 10.31 -7.59
N ASN A 27 -0.79 10.78 -8.52
CA ASN A 27 -1.39 9.93 -9.55
C ASN A 27 -0.34 9.27 -10.46
N ILE A 28 0.71 10.00 -10.87
CA ILE A 28 1.81 9.43 -11.67
C ILE A 28 2.53 8.32 -10.90
N LEU A 29 2.79 8.52 -9.61
CA LEU A 29 3.48 7.55 -8.76
C LEU A 29 2.65 6.31 -8.48
N GLU A 30 1.34 6.47 -8.27
CA GLU A 30 0.43 5.33 -8.13
C GLU A 30 0.46 4.46 -9.38
N GLN A 31 0.38 5.08 -10.56
CA GLN A 31 0.40 4.35 -11.82
C GLN A 31 1.74 3.62 -12.04
N LYS A 32 2.86 4.28 -11.73
CA LYS A 32 4.19 3.63 -11.76
C LYS A 32 4.30 2.47 -10.78
N LEU A 33 3.73 2.59 -9.58
CA LEU A 33 3.77 1.52 -8.58
C LEU A 33 2.96 0.30 -9.03
N TYR A 34 1.81 0.51 -9.68
CA TYR A 34 1.04 -0.57 -10.31
C TYR A 34 1.84 -1.32 -11.37
N ASP A 35 2.61 -0.59 -12.20
CA ASP A 35 3.38 -1.18 -13.29
C ASP A 35 4.67 -1.86 -12.81
N SER A 36 5.35 -1.33 -11.79
CA SER A 36 6.70 -1.76 -11.42
C SER A 36 6.80 -2.66 -10.18
N ASN A 37 5.79 -2.68 -9.28
CA ASN A 37 5.85 -3.37 -7.97
C ASN A 37 7.17 -3.14 -7.20
N ARG A 38 7.81 -1.98 -7.38
CA ARG A 38 9.10 -1.65 -6.79
C ARG A 38 8.95 -0.89 -5.47
N ASN A 39 9.84 -1.20 -4.53
CA ASN A 39 9.84 -0.59 -3.19
C ASN A 39 10.17 0.92 -3.21
N GLU A 40 10.85 1.42 -4.24
CA GLU A 40 11.28 2.83 -4.32
C GLU A 40 10.09 3.78 -4.53
N GLU A 41 9.16 3.40 -5.40
CA GLU A 41 7.94 4.15 -5.71
C GLU A 41 7.02 4.20 -4.50
N LEU A 42 6.93 3.10 -3.74
CA LEU A 42 6.21 3.05 -2.46
C LEU A 42 6.82 4.02 -1.43
N LEU A 43 8.15 4.04 -1.29
CA LEU A 43 8.84 5.00 -0.41
C LEU A 43 8.60 6.45 -0.81
N TYR A 44 8.51 6.73 -2.11
CA TYR A 44 8.20 8.07 -2.59
C TYR A 44 6.74 8.46 -2.28
N LEU A 45 5.78 7.55 -2.49
CA LEU A 45 4.38 7.78 -2.10
C LEU A 45 4.22 8.03 -0.59
N MET A 46 4.95 7.28 0.26
CA MET A 46 4.98 7.54 1.70
C MET A 46 5.55 8.92 2.05
N ARG A 47 6.52 9.43 1.27
CA ARG A 47 7.04 10.80 1.46
C ARG A 47 6.00 11.84 1.09
N VAL A 48 5.29 11.65 -0.03
CA VAL A 48 4.17 12.51 -0.45
C VAL A 48 3.07 12.52 0.62
N GLN A 49 2.73 11.35 1.19
CA GLN A 49 1.76 11.24 2.28
C GLN A 49 2.15 12.09 3.48
N LYS A 50 3.40 12.01 3.94
CA LYS A 50 3.91 12.85 5.04
C LYS A 50 3.78 14.34 4.72
N SER A 51 4.22 14.76 3.53
CA SER A 51 4.11 16.15 3.10
C SER A 51 2.66 16.65 3.11
N LEU A 52 1.71 15.82 2.69
CA LEU A 52 0.30 16.19 2.67
C LEU A 52 -0.31 16.29 4.08
N VAL A 53 0.10 15.42 5.02
CA VAL A 53 -0.28 15.53 6.44
C VAL A 53 0.23 16.84 7.05
N TYR A 54 1.47 17.22 6.78
CA TYR A 54 2.00 18.53 7.21
C TYR A 54 1.21 19.69 6.59
N PHE A 55 0.82 19.56 5.32
CA PHE A 55 0.03 20.55 4.61
C PHE A 55 -1.36 20.75 5.22
N VAL A 56 -2.08 19.66 5.49
CA VAL A 56 -3.37 19.67 6.22
C VAL A 56 -3.22 20.33 7.59
N THR A 57 -2.15 20.00 8.31
CA THR A 57 -1.90 20.56 9.65
C THR A 57 -1.67 22.08 9.59
N ALA A 58 -0.89 22.55 8.60
CA ALA A 58 -0.64 23.97 8.39
C ALA A 58 -1.90 24.73 7.97
N LEU A 59 -2.67 24.16 7.02
CA LEU A 59 -3.96 24.72 6.57
C LEU A 59 -4.93 24.89 7.73
N ARG A 60 -5.10 23.85 8.55
CA ARG A 60 -5.98 23.89 9.72
C ARG A 60 -5.53 24.93 10.75
N SER A 61 -4.22 25.04 11.00
CA SER A 61 -3.69 26.06 11.90
C SER A 61 -3.95 27.48 11.39
N ASN A 62 -3.80 27.71 10.08
CA ASN A 62 -4.04 29.00 9.46
C ASN A 62 -5.53 29.37 9.45
N GLU A 63 -6.41 28.41 9.12
CA GLU A 63 -7.87 28.59 9.18
C GLU A 63 -8.33 29.01 10.58
N LEU A 64 -7.87 28.31 11.63
CA LEU A 64 -8.19 28.65 13.02
C LEU A 64 -7.70 30.05 13.41
N LEU A 65 -6.54 30.47 12.90
CA LEU A 65 -5.98 31.80 13.13
C LEU A 65 -6.84 32.87 12.44
N LEU A 66 -7.27 32.64 11.19
CA LEU A 66 -8.14 33.56 10.46
C LEU A 66 -9.51 33.70 11.13
N MET A 67 -10.14 32.60 11.52
CA MET A 67 -11.41 32.61 12.29
C MET A 67 -11.27 33.38 13.62
N LYS A 68 -10.13 33.24 14.30
CA LYS A 68 -9.85 33.99 15.53
C LYS A 68 -9.67 35.48 15.27
N MET A 69 -9.00 35.85 14.18
CA MET A 69 -8.84 37.25 13.78
C MET A 69 -10.18 37.91 13.44
N GLU A 70 -11.05 37.21 12.70
CA GLU A 70 -12.41 37.66 12.39
C GLU A 70 -13.23 37.90 13.67
N ARG A 71 -13.25 36.91 14.57
CA ARG A 71 -14.06 36.99 15.81
C ARG A 71 -13.60 38.07 16.78
N THR A 72 -12.28 38.29 16.90
CA THR A 72 -11.72 39.26 17.86
C THR A 72 -11.62 40.68 17.30
N ASN A 73 -11.94 40.87 16.02
CA ASN A 73 -11.76 42.11 15.29
C ASN A 73 -10.37 42.73 15.49
N PHE A 74 -9.36 41.86 15.62
CA PHE A 74 -8.01 42.22 16.10
C PHE A 74 -7.34 43.31 15.25
N LEU A 75 -7.66 43.36 13.96
CA LEU A 75 -7.08 44.28 12.99
C LEU A 75 -7.85 45.61 12.84
N ASN A 76 -8.95 45.82 13.59
CA ASN A 76 -9.88 46.94 13.37
C ASN A 76 -10.29 47.06 11.89
N CYS A 77 -10.61 45.93 11.25
CA CYS A 77 -11.06 45.90 9.87
C CYS A 77 -12.35 46.71 9.68
N ASP A 78 -12.45 47.42 8.55
CA ASP A 78 -13.72 47.98 8.10
C ASP A 78 -14.66 46.87 7.58
N GLU A 79 -15.90 47.22 7.25
CA GLU A 79 -16.95 46.31 6.76
C GLU A 79 -16.50 45.56 5.49
N ASP A 80 -15.87 46.27 4.53
CA ASP A 80 -15.33 45.67 3.30
C ASP A 80 -14.17 44.70 3.60
N GLU A 81 -13.30 45.06 4.56
CA GLU A 81 -12.17 44.22 4.96
C GLU A 81 -12.61 42.96 5.75
N ARG A 82 -13.76 43.02 6.44
CA ARG A 82 -14.37 41.86 7.11
C ARG A 82 -15.03 40.91 6.11
N GLU A 83 -15.76 41.43 5.13
CA GLU A 83 -16.35 40.61 4.06
C GLU A 83 -15.25 39.82 3.34
N PHE A 84 -14.17 40.50 2.95
CA PHE A 84 -13.02 39.85 2.32
C PHE A 84 -12.35 38.80 3.21
N LEU A 85 -12.22 39.04 4.53
CA LEU A 85 -11.67 38.05 5.46
C LEU A 85 -12.56 36.81 5.55
N SER A 86 -13.89 36.98 5.51
CA SER A 86 -14.84 35.88 5.52
C SER A 86 -14.70 35.00 4.27
N ASP A 87 -14.60 35.62 3.09
CA ASP A 87 -14.34 34.92 1.82
C ASP A 87 -13.02 34.11 1.88
N LEU A 88 -11.97 34.71 2.42
CA LEU A 88 -10.68 34.05 2.59
C LEU A 88 -10.78 32.82 3.51
N ILE A 89 -11.54 32.91 4.60
CA ILE A 89 -11.79 31.75 5.49
C ILE A 89 -12.49 30.62 4.73
N VAL A 90 -13.48 30.96 3.90
CA VAL A 90 -14.18 29.97 3.05
C VAL A 90 -13.20 29.28 2.10
N GLU A 91 -12.32 30.01 1.43
CA GLU A 91 -11.31 29.43 0.54
C GLU A 91 -10.31 28.53 1.28
N TYR A 92 -9.85 28.93 2.47
CA TYR A 92 -8.98 28.11 3.32
C TYR A 92 -9.66 26.80 3.73
N SER A 93 -10.95 26.87 4.08
CA SER A 93 -11.75 25.71 4.45
C SER A 93 -11.90 24.73 3.28
N GLN A 94 -12.14 25.24 2.08
CA GLN A 94 -12.18 24.41 0.86
C GLN A 94 -10.84 23.74 0.56
N ALA A 95 -9.72 24.48 0.69
CA ALA A 95 -8.38 23.94 0.48
C ALA A 95 -8.05 22.85 1.53
N LEU A 96 -8.46 23.04 2.78
CA LEU A 96 -8.31 22.05 3.85
C LEU A 96 -9.10 20.78 3.53
N GLU A 97 -10.37 20.90 3.15
CA GLU A 97 -11.21 19.75 2.80
C GLU A 97 -10.61 18.97 1.62
N MET A 98 -10.06 19.66 0.61
CA MET A 98 -9.39 19.03 -0.53
C MET A 98 -8.11 18.29 -0.10
N ALA A 99 -7.29 18.90 0.75
CA ALA A 99 -6.07 18.30 1.26
C ALA A 99 -6.34 17.05 2.12
N GLU A 100 -7.39 17.09 2.95
CA GLU A 100 -7.85 15.95 3.75
C GLU A 100 -8.33 14.80 2.86
N LYS A 101 -9.15 15.09 1.83
CA LYS A 101 -9.58 14.09 0.85
C LYS A 101 -8.39 13.41 0.20
N TYR A 102 -7.42 14.17 -0.31
CA TYR A 102 -6.23 13.60 -0.93
C TYR A 102 -5.39 12.76 0.03
N THR A 103 -5.29 13.17 1.30
CA THR A 103 -4.57 12.40 2.34
C THR A 103 -5.25 11.07 2.59
N ASN A 104 -6.57 11.07 2.70
CA ASN A 104 -7.37 9.86 2.96
C ASN A 104 -7.30 8.87 1.78
N ILE A 105 -7.40 9.36 0.55
CA ILE A 105 -7.31 8.49 -0.64
C ILE A 105 -5.89 7.91 -0.74
N LEU A 106 -4.84 8.72 -0.55
CA LEU A 106 -3.46 8.23 -0.57
C LEU A 106 -3.17 7.20 0.54
N SER A 107 -3.69 7.41 1.75
CA SER A 107 -3.57 6.41 2.83
C SER A 107 -4.24 5.09 2.45
N SER A 108 -5.47 5.17 1.92
CA SER A 108 -6.24 4.00 1.48
C SER A 108 -5.52 3.24 0.36
N SER A 109 -4.90 3.96 -0.57
CA SER A 109 -4.07 3.35 -1.62
C SER A 109 -2.86 2.63 -1.04
N LEU A 110 -2.13 3.25 -0.10
CA LEU A 110 -0.96 2.63 0.54
C LEU A 110 -1.33 1.35 1.29
N ASP A 111 -2.48 1.32 1.98
CA ASP A 111 -2.99 0.13 2.66
C ASP A 111 -3.38 -0.99 1.67
N ALA A 112 -3.97 -0.61 0.53
CA ALA A 112 -4.27 -1.56 -0.55
C ALA A 112 -2.97 -2.15 -1.14
N PHE A 113 -1.94 -1.33 -1.38
CA PHE A 113 -0.64 -1.82 -1.84
C PHE A 113 0.02 -2.77 -0.84
N ALA A 114 0.00 -2.43 0.47
CA ALA A 114 0.49 -3.33 1.51
C ALA A 114 -0.25 -4.68 1.51
N SER A 115 -1.56 -4.65 1.28
CA SER A 115 -2.40 -5.86 1.17
C SER A 115 -2.03 -6.69 -0.06
N ILE A 116 -1.79 -6.06 -1.21
CA ILE A 116 -1.33 -6.73 -2.44
C ILE A 116 0.03 -7.39 -2.22
N ILE A 117 0.99 -6.70 -1.59
CA ILE A 117 2.32 -7.24 -1.28
C ILE A 117 2.20 -8.46 -0.38
N ASN A 118 1.40 -8.38 0.69
CA ASN A 118 1.17 -9.50 1.59
C ASN A 118 0.50 -10.69 0.89
N ASN A 119 -0.46 -10.42 -0.01
CA ASN A 119 -1.11 -11.47 -0.79
C ASN A 119 -0.12 -12.15 -1.76
N ASN A 120 0.74 -11.37 -2.42
CA ASN A 120 1.80 -11.89 -3.28
C ASN A 120 2.79 -12.74 -2.49
N MET A 121 3.21 -12.29 -1.30
CA MET A 121 4.08 -13.06 -0.42
C MET A 121 3.42 -14.38 -0.01
N ASN A 122 2.14 -14.37 0.36
CA ASN A 122 1.39 -15.57 0.69
C ASN A 122 1.28 -16.53 -0.51
N LEU A 123 1.08 -16.00 -1.73
CA LEU A 123 1.05 -16.80 -2.96
C LEU A 123 2.41 -17.46 -3.24
N VAL A 124 3.51 -16.72 -3.11
CA VAL A 124 4.88 -17.24 -3.30
C VAL A 124 5.18 -18.33 -2.25
N MET A 125 4.83 -18.10 -0.99
CA MET A 125 5.02 -19.08 0.08
C MET A 125 4.21 -20.37 -0.17
N LYS A 126 2.96 -20.24 -0.63
CA LYS A 126 2.14 -21.40 -1.03
C LYS A 126 2.78 -22.19 -2.17
N ARG A 127 3.33 -21.51 -3.18
CA ARG A 127 4.04 -22.14 -4.31
C ARG A 127 5.33 -22.85 -3.90
N LEU A 128 6.16 -22.20 -3.07
CA LEU A 128 7.39 -22.82 -2.57
C LEU A 128 7.08 -24.03 -1.68
N THR A 129 6.08 -23.90 -0.82
CA THR A 129 5.66 -24.99 0.09
C THR A 129 5.09 -26.17 -0.70
N SER A 130 4.28 -25.92 -1.74
CA SER A 130 3.74 -27.00 -2.57
C SER A 130 4.84 -27.76 -3.32
N ILE A 131 5.81 -27.05 -3.91
CA ILE A 131 6.98 -27.66 -4.56
C ILE A 131 7.81 -28.47 -3.54
N THR A 132 8.04 -27.91 -2.35
CA THR A 132 8.82 -28.57 -1.29
C THR A 132 8.17 -29.89 -0.85
N ILE A 133 6.86 -29.89 -0.62
CA ILE A 133 6.11 -31.09 -0.23
C ILE A 133 6.11 -32.14 -1.36
N LEU A 134 6.02 -31.69 -2.61
CA LEU A 134 6.05 -32.57 -3.77
C LEU A 134 7.40 -33.29 -3.91
N ILE A 135 8.51 -32.64 -3.55
CA ILE A 135 9.85 -33.23 -3.58
C ILE A 135 10.12 -34.08 -2.33
N SER A 136 9.68 -33.64 -1.14
CA SER A 136 10.06 -34.27 0.12
C SER A 136 9.48 -35.68 0.30
N LEU A 137 8.26 -35.94 -0.20
CA LEU A 137 7.61 -37.26 -0.05
C LEU A 137 8.28 -38.37 -0.87
N PRO A 138 8.52 -38.20 -2.19
CA PRO A 138 9.35 -39.13 -2.97
C PRO A 138 10.74 -39.35 -2.35
N THR A 139 11.35 -38.27 -1.87
CA THR A 139 12.69 -38.32 -1.25
C THR A 139 12.67 -39.12 0.05
N LEU A 140 11.61 -38.98 0.86
CA LEU A 140 11.43 -39.76 2.09
C LEU A 140 11.29 -41.25 1.77
N ILE A 141 10.49 -41.62 0.77
CA ILE A 141 10.35 -43.02 0.33
C ILE A 141 11.70 -43.55 -0.17
N ALA A 142 12.39 -42.82 -1.05
CA ALA A 142 13.70 -43.19 -1.55
C ALA A 142 14.73 -43.33 -0.42
N SER A 143 14.64 -42.48 0.61
CA SER A 143 15.51 -42.55 1.80
C SER A 143 15.27 -43.83 2.59
N PHE A 144 14.02 -44.21 2.86
CA PHE A 144 13.69 -45.46 3.56
C PHE A 144 14.17 -46.71 2.81
N PHE A 145 13.97 -46.76 1.49
CA PHE A 145 14.43 -47.87 0.66
C PHE A 145 15.95 -47.86 0.40
N GLY A 146 16.62 -46.73 0.64
CA GLY A 146 18.09 -46.60 0.59
C GLY A 146 18.80 -46.90 1.91
N MET A 147 18.06 -47.18 2.99
CA MET A 147 18.66 -47.60 4.26
C MET A 147 19.11 -49.07 4.17
N ASN A 148 20.30 -49.38 4.69
CA ASN A 148 20.85 -50.74 4.79
C ASN A 148 20.15 -51.58 5.89
N VAL A 149 18.81 -51.58 5.90
CA VAL A 149 17.98 -52.33 6.82
C VAL A 149 17.14 -53.31 6.01
N LYS A 150 16.99 -54.55 6.48
CA LYS A 150 16.20 -55.57 5.79
C LYS A 150 14.76 -55.12 5.59
N VAL A 151 14.46 -54.62 4.39
CA VAL A 151 13.10 -54.24 3.97
C VAL A 151 12.44 -55.44 3.28
N PRO A 152 11.11 -55.61 3.43
CA PRO A 152 10.39 -56.59 2.61
C PRO A 152 10.62 -56.26 1.12
N PHE A 153 10.99 -57.27 0.32
CA PHE A 153 11.36 -57.17 -1.11
C PHE A 153 12.77 -56.66 -1.48
N GLU A 154 13.72 -56.60 -0.54
CA GLU A 154 15.11 -56.14 -0.80
C GLU A 154 15.88 -56.96 -1.87
N ASN A 155 15.65 -58.27 -1.96
CA ASN A 155 16.39 -59.17 -2.86
C ASN A 155 15.73 -59.36 -4.25
N ASP A 156 14.61 -58.68 -4.53
CA ASP A 156 13.87 -58.82 -5.78
C ASP A 156 13.80 -57.47 -6.50
N ILE A 157 14.07 -57.46 -7.81
CA ILE A 157 13.90 -56.29 -8.70
C ILE A 157 12.49 -55.68 -8.57
N ARG A 158 11.50 -56.51 -8.20
CA ARG A 158 10.12 -56.07 -7.93
C ARG A 158 10.02 -55.04 -6.78
N GLY A 159 10.88 -55.12 -5.76
CA GLY A 159 10.90 -54.17 -4.65
C GLY A 159 11.30 -52.77 -5.08
N PHE A 160 12.28 -52.67 -5.98
CA PHE A 160 12.71 -51.40 -6.58
C PHE A 160 11.60 -50.77 -7.44
N TYR A 161 10.97 -51.56 -8.31
CA TYR A 161 9.83 -51.08 -9.11
C TYR A 161 8.63 -50.67 -8.22
N PHE A 162 8.35 -51.41 -7.15
CA PHE A 162 7.29 -51.06 -6.21
C PHE A 162 7.55 -49.71 -5.52
N ALA A 163 8.78 -49.44 -5.06
CA ALA A 163 9.15 -48.18 -4.44
C ALA A 163 8.98 -46.98 -5.40
N ILE A 164 9.37 -47.14 -6.67
CA ILE A 164 9.20 -46.12 -7.70
C ILE A 164 7.72 -45.86 -7.98
N VAL A 165 6.91 -46.91 -8.18
CA VAL A 165 5.48 -46.76 -8.45
C VAL A 165 4.76 -46.12 -7.27
N LEU A 166 5.09 -46.51 -6.04
CA LEU A 166 4.52 -45.93 -4.83
C LEU A 166 4.88 -44.44 -4.69
N SER A 167 6.13 -44.09 -4.94
CA SER A 167 6.61 -42.70 -4.92
C SER A 167 5.91 -41.82 -5.95
N ILE A 168 5.79 -42.30 -7.19
CA ILE A 168 5.07 -41.59 -8.27
C ILE A 168 3.57 -41.47 -7.93
N MET A 169 2.94 -42.54 -7.43
CA MET A 169 1.53 -42.51 -7.04
C MET A 169 1.26 -41.44 -5.97
N ILE A 170 2.10 -41.38 -4.94
CA ILE A 170 1.97 -40.39 -3.85
C ILE A 170 2.20 -38.96 -4.38
N ALA A 171 3.18 -38.76 -5.26
CA ALA A 171 3.41 -37.46 -5.90
C ALA A 171 2.19 -37.00 -6.71
N VAL A 172 1.59 -37.89 -7.52
CA VAL A 172 0.39 -37.59 -8.33
C VAL A 172 -0.82 -37.28 -7.45
N LEU A 173 -1.04 -38.06 -6.38
CA LEU A 173 -2.12 -37.81 -5.41
C LEU A 173 -1.98 -36.45 -4.72
N MET A 174 -0.75 -36.07 -4.34
CA MET A 174 -0.46 -34.75 -3.78
C MET A 174 -0.73 -33.61 -4.76
N VAL A 175 -0.28 -33.74 -6.02
CA VAL A 175 -0.56 -32.74 -7.06
C VAL A 175 -2.06 -32.55 -7.24
N PHE A 176 -2.82 -33.65 -7.30
CA PHE A 176 -4.27 -33.60 -7.42
C PHE A 176 -4.94 -32.92 -6.20
N TYR A 177 -4.46 -33.23 -4.99
CA TYR A 177 -4.92 -32.60 -3.76
C TYR A 177 -4.66 -31.08 -3.74
N PHE A 178 -3.44 -30.65 -4.07
CA PHE A 178 -3.07 -29.22 -4.12
C PHE A 178 -3.84 -28.46 -5.21
N ASN A 179 -4.07 -29.08 -6.37
CA ASN A 179 -4.83 -28.48 -7.46
C ASN A 179 -6.32 -28.27 -7.07
N LYS A 180 -6.94 -29.28 -6.44
CA LYS A 180 -8.34 -29.18 -5.97
C LYS A 180 -8.54 -28.10 -4.91
N LYS A 181 -7.52 -27.84 -4.09
CA LYS A 181 -7.59 -26.85 -3.00
C LYS A 181 -7.27 -25.42 -3.47
N ARG A 182 -7.00 -25.19 -4.77
CA ARG A 182 -6.61 -23.89 -5.35
C ARG A 182 -5.42 -23.25 -4.61
N TRP A 183 -4.43 -24.06 -4.24
CA TRP A 183 -3.18 -23.54 -3.66
C TRP A 183 -2.21 -22.98 -4.71
N PHE A 184 -2.55 -23.12 -6.00
CA PHE A 184 -1.82 -22.59 -7.16
C PHE A 184 -2.40 -21.27 -7.66
#